data_AF-A0A134APF7-F1
#
_entry.id   AF-A0A134APF7-F1
#
_cell.length_a   1.000
_cell.length_b   1.000
_cell.length_c   1.000
_cell.angle_alpha   90.00
_cell.angle_beta   90.00
_cell.angle_gamma   90.00
#
_symmetry.space_group_name_H-M   'P 1'
#
loop_
_entity.id
_entity.type
_entity.pdbx_description
1 polymer ?
#
loop_
_entity_poly.entity_id
_entity_poly.type
_entity_poly.pdbx_seq_one_letter_code
_entity_poly.pdbx_strand_id
1 'polypeptide(L)'
;MKKLFILLSLPLFFSLNSKSLAYTRAELIQDRLSKIGIKQDIIDETIKFQYDIKDEKNFFTEDGKENDDFLKLKEIYEKDERNETLGATIAGAYMIGDQKDFKKARQYMDKISKYSSKFDRLSNEWSYYKLKGDEKIAKKYYNLLKRSYKGTPVMDLVEILNDNLEMISFINTLGDYLNEEDNSTNNEANDLPDGFLYDEKNGIIQNKNEDESDDLDEAEDTEEDSKTYSESIKEILDDGKDTIKSQKEEASKYKRIVDYFKIDKNQKEFGIPNDYVRGFELKIAEIEIAKNMMNYGVGSAVKYYLDNVSTKDVSYEDVYFNEQSELELYLAVAQMLAVADESVVNKYRKDFENTRVIKLLDEVLKNERKKEKDKIENPDKNSKKHIKG
;
A
#
# COMPACT_ATOMS: atom_id res chain seq x y z
N MET A 1 -13.10 -6.69 -6.39
CA MET A 1 -12.30 -5.55 -5.89
C MET A 1 -10.95 -6.08 -5.41
N LYS A 2 -9.87 -5.83 -6.15
CA LYS A 2 -8.48 -6.16 -5.75
C LYS A 2 -7.60 -4.98 -6.18
N LYS A 3 -6.82 -4.40 -5.25
CA LYS A 3 -5.59 -3.59 -5.43
C LYS A 3 -5.32 -2.76 -4.17
N LEU A 4 -4.55 -3.32 -3.25
CA LEU A 4 -3.74 -2.53 -2.31
C LEU A 4 -2.62 -1.80 -3.10
N PHE A 5 -1.89 -0.92 -2.39
CA PHE A 5 -0.52 -0.43 -2.67
C PHE A 5 -0.31 0.89 -3.46
N ILE A 6 0.22 1.91 -2.74
CA ILE A 6 1.51 2.64 -2.97
C ILE A 6 1.67 3.61 -4.20
N LEU A 7 1.50 4.95 -3.96
CA LEU A 7 2.46 6.11 -4.17
C LEU A 7 2.82 6.83 -5.58
N LEU A 8 2.85 8.21 -5.64
CA LEU A 8 3.86 9.21 -6.28
C LEU A 8 3.72 10.15 -7.57
N SER A 9 3.36 11.49 -7.52
CA SER A 9 3.28 12.51 -8.66
C SER A 9 3.71 13.98 -8.35
N LEU A 10 3.35 15.04 -9.15
CA LEU A 10 3.42 16.52 -8.90
C LEU A 10 2.52 17.40 -9.85
N PRO A 11 2.52 18.79 -9.89
CA PRO A 11 3.70 19.72 -9.97
C PRO A 11 3.69 21.11 -9.24
N LEU A 12 4.92 21.64 -9.05
CA LEU A 12 5.41 23.05 -9.10
C LEU A 12 5.79 23.87 -7.82
N PHE A 13 6.71 24.84 -8.02
CA PHE A 13 7.69 25.39 -7.05
C PHE A 13 7.33 26.73 -6.35
N PHE A 14 8.15 27.08 -5.33
CA PHE A 14 8.38 28.36 -4.62
C PHE A 14 7.49 28.75 -3.41
N SER A 15 8.04 28.63 -2.19
CA SER A 15 8.40 29.81 -1.35
C SER A 15 9.20 29.40 -0.10
N LEU A 16 9.87 30.37 0.53
CA LEU A 16 10.86 30.19 1.61
C LEU A 16 10.25 30.20 3.04
N ASN A 17 10.97 29.54 3.96
CA ASN A 17 10.83 29.52 5.44
C ASN A 17 9.75 28.58 6.00
N SER A 18 10.12 27.42 6.55
CA SER A 18 10.66 27.33 7.93
C SER A 18 11.68 26.16 8.11
N LYS A 19 12.28 26.05 9.31
CA LYS A 19 13.45 25.18 9.57
C LYS A 19 13.14 23.68 9.68
N SER A 20 13.30 22.93 8.60
CA SER A 20 13.98 21.62 8.60
C SER A 20 14.64 21.40 7.24
N LEU A 21 15.80 20.73 7.20
CA LEU A 21 16.33 20.27 5.91
C LEU A 21 15.39 19.17 5.42
N ALA A 22 14.78 19.39 4.26
CA ALA A 22 14.03 18.37 3.55
C ALA A 22 14.94 17.74 2.50
N TYR A 23 14.84 16.43 2.30
CA TYR A 23 15.48 15.74 1.19
C TYR A 23 14.39 15.13 0.30
N THR A 24 14.03 15.90 -0.72
CA THR A 24 12.94 15.65 -1.67
C THR A 24 13.27 14.54 -2.66
N ARG A 25 12.27 14.04 -3.41
CA ARG A 25 12.53 13.11 -4.51
C ARG A 25 13.38 13.77 -5.60
N ALA A 26 13.11 15.04 -5.92
CA ALA A 26 13.91 15.82 -6.87
C ALA A 26 15.40 15.85 -6.47
N GLU A 27 15.70 16.18 -5.22
CA GLU A 27 17.09 16.24 -4.72
C GLU A 27 17.74 14.86 -4.72
N LEU A 28 16.99 13.79 -4.44
CA LEU A 28 17.51 12.43 -4.52
C LEU A 28 17.90 12.02 -5.94
N ILE A 29 17.02 12.28 -6.91
CA ILE A 29 17.29 11.99 -8.33
C ILE A 29 18.47 12.85 -8.81
N GLN A 30 18.47 14.14 -8.48
CA GLN A 30 19.57 15.06 -8.78
C GLN A 30 20.90 14.55 -8.23
N ASP A 31 20.96 14.21 -6.93
CA ASP A 31 22.18 13.76 -6.25
C ASP A 31 22.69 12.43 -6.83
N ARG A 32 21.82 11.45 -7.06
CA ARG A 32 22.21 10.13 -7.60
C ARG A 32 22.65 10.19 -9.06
N LEU A 33 21.86 10.83 -9.93
CA LEU A 33 22.11 10.82 -11.37
C LEU A 33 23.25 11.76 -11.78
N SER A 34 23.44 12.90 -11.08
CA SER A 34 24.59 13.79 -11.35
C SER A 34 25.93 13.17 -10.93
N LYS A 35 25.97 12.39 -9.84
CA LYS A 35 27.19 11.68 -9.39
C LYS A 35 27.72 10.67 -10.40
N ILE A 36 26.85 10.06 -11.20
CA ILE A 36 27.23 9.13 -12.28
C ILE A 36 27.41 9.84 -13.63
N GLY A 37 27.29 11.17 -13.66
CA GLY A 37 27.55 12.00 -14.84
C GLY A 37 26.48 11.88 -15.93
N ILE A 38 25.21 11.73 -15.55
CA ILE A 38 24.08 11.95 -16.46
C ILE A 38 23.90 13.47 -16.66
N LYS A 39 23.48 13.89 -17.85
CA LYS A 39 23.29 15.30 -18.19
C LYS A 39 22.05 15.89 -17.52
N GLN A 40 22.10 17.17 -17.20
CA GLN A 40 21.04 17.86 -16.45
C GLN A 40 19.68 17.83 -17.17
N ASP A 41 19.66 17.92 -18.50
CA ASP A 41 18.42 17.85 -19.29
C ASP A 41 17.67 16.51 -19.10
N ILE A 42 18.40 15.39 -19.05
CA ILE A 42 17.84 14.06 -18.77
C ILE A 42 17.43 13.94 -17.29
N ILE A 43 18.16 14.58 -16.37
CA ILE A 43 17.81 14.60 -14.94
C ILE A 43 16.50 15.39 -14.73
N ASP A 44 16.38 16.59 -15.28
CA ASP A 44 15.18 17.43 -15.21
C ASP A 44 13.96 16.71 -15.78
N GLU A 45 14.13 16.03 -16.91
CA GLU A 45 13.09 15.22 -17.55
C GLU A 45 12.73 13.97 -16.72
N THR A 46 13.69 13.33 -16.06
CA THR A 46 13.47 12.19 -15.16
C THR A 46 12.71 12.61 -13.90
N ILE A 47 13.10 13.74 -13.31
CA ILE A 47 12.43 14.35 -12.16
C ILE A 47 10.98 14.66 -12.55
N LYS A 48 10.78 15.39 -13.66
CA LYS A 48 9.45 15.70 -14.18
C LYS A 48 8.63 14.44 -14.45
N PHE A 49 9.21 13.41 -15.06
CA PHE A 49 8.48 12.18 -15.37
C PHE A 49 8.06 11.41 -14.11
N GLN A 50 8.95 11.21 -13.13
CA GLN A 50 8.61 10.59 -11.84
C GLN A 50 7.46 11.32 -11.13
N TYR A 51 7.38 12.62 -11.36
CA TYR A 51 6.31 13.49 -10.90
C TYR A 51 5.05 13.46 -11.80
N ASP A 52 5.13 13.17 -13.09
CA ASP A 52 3.92 13.06 -13.92
C ASP A 52 3.03 11.83 -13.56
N ILE A 53 3.52 10.82 -12.79
CA ILE A 53 2.98 9.42 -12.82
C ILE A 53 2.41 8.74 -11.53
N LYS A 54 2.01 9.42 -10.44
CA LYS A 54 1.40 8.79 -9.20
C LYS A 54 0.33 7.78 -9.52
N ASP A 55 -0.56 8.31 -10.33
CA ASP A 55 -1.88 7.77 -10.54
C ASP A 55 -1.80 6.68 -11.61
N GLU A 56 -0.67 6.64 -12.34
CA GLU A 56 -0.31 5.64 -13.34
C GLU A 56 0.23 4.38 -12.66
N LYS A 57 -0.67 3.74 -11.91
CA LYS A 57 -0.44 2.48 -11.18
C LYS A 57 -0.34 1.25 -12.10
N ASN A 58 -0.46 1.44 -13.41
CA ASN A 58 -0.39 0.37 -14.39
C ASN A 58 0.28 0.86 -15.68
N PHE A 59 1.49 0.39 -15.95
CA PHE A 59 2.22 0.65 -17.20
C PHE A 59 1.66 -0.15 -18.40
N PHE A 60 0.59 -0.91 -18.18
CA PHE A 60 -0.08 -1.70 -19.19
C PHE A 60 -1.57 -1.35 -19.26
N THR A 61 -2.13 -1.43 -20.47
CA THR A 61 -3.56 -1.36 -20.72
C THR A 61 -4.27 -2.65 -20.29
N GLU A 62 -5.60 -2.65 -20.25
CA GLU A 62 -6.40 -3.83 -19.92
C GLU A 62 -6.18 -5.00 -20.91
N ASP A 63 -5.85 -4.70 -22.17
CA ASP A 63 -5.48 -5.70 -23.19
C ASP A 63 -3.97 -6.05 -23.19
N GLY A 64 -3.25 -5.69 -22.13
CA GLY A 64 -1.86 -6.10 -21.87
C GLY A 64 -0.79 -5.37 -22.70
N LYS A 65 -1.17 -4.33 -23.45
CA LYS A 65 -0.20 -3.51 -24.20
C LYS A 65 0.44 -2.47 -23.30
N GLU A 66 1.62 -2.01 -23.68
CA GLU A 66 2.33 -0.94 -22.98
C GLU A 66 1.58 0.40 -23.20
N ASN A 67 1.33 1.17 -22.13
CA ASN A 67 0.63 2.45 -22.23
C ASN A 67 1.55 3.61 -22.69
N ASP A 68 0.95 4.75 -23.06
CA ASP A 68 1.69 5.92 -23.57
C ASP A 68 2.75 6.42 -22.55
N ASP A 69 2.50 6.32 -21.23
CA ASP A 69 3.47 6.70 -20.20
C ASP A 69 4.63 5.71 -20.03
N PHE A 70 4.43 4.40 -20.21
CA PHE A 70 5.51 3.42 -20.18
C PHE A 70 6.42 3.52 -21.41
N LEU A 71 5.85 3.90 -22.55
CA LEU A 71 6.62 4.25 -23.75
C LEU A 71 7.47 5.49 -23.48
N LYS A 72 6.87 6.59 -22.98
CA LYS A 72 7.57 7.83 -22.58
C LYS A 72 8.67 7.56 -21.54
N LEU A 73 8.42 6.70 -20.54
CA LEU A 73 9.42 6.29 -19.55
C LEU A 73 10.66 5.70 -20.24
N LYS A 74 10.44 4.73 -21.15
CA LYS A 74 11.51 4.07 -21.89
C LYS A 74 12.23 5.02 -22.84
N GLU A 75 11.53 5.94 -23.50
CA GLU A 75 12.15 6.99 -24.32
C GLU A 75 13.10 7.89 -23.49
N ILE A 76 12.75 8.23 -22.25
CA ILE A 76 13.63 9.02 -21.36
C ILE A 76 14.82 8.15 -20.89
N TYR A 77 14.59 6.89 -20.56
CA TYR A 77 15.63 5.94 -20.16
C TYR A 77 16.64 5.68 -21.30
N GLU A 78 16.20 5.56 -22.55
CA GLU A 78 17.06 5.32 -23.72
C GLU A 78 18.00 6.49 -24.03
N LYS A 79 17.70 7.71 -23.56
CA LYS A 79 18.63 8.87 -23.66
C LYS A 79 19.91 8.65 -22.85
N ASP A 80 19.84 7.90 -21.75
CA ASP A 80 21.00 7.45 -20.98
C ASP A 80 20.66 6.23 -20.09
N GLU A 81 20.99 5.02 -20.58
CA GLU A 81 20.66 3.76 -19.89
C GLU A 81 21.29 3.59 -18.48
N ARG A 82 22.18 4.52 -18.09
CA ARG A 82 22.72 4.62 -16.73
C ARG A 82 21.72 5.19 -15.74
N ASN A 83 20.58 5.70 -16.20
CA ASN A 83 19.47 6.23 -15.41
C ASN A 83 18.83 5.12 -14.57
N GLU A 84 19.45 4.88 -13.41
CA GLU A 84 19.11 3.76 -12.55
C GLU A 84 17.77 3.93 -11.83
N THR A 85 17.31 5.17 -11.64
CA THR A 85 15.94 5.46 -11.17
C THR A 85 14.89 4.93 -12.14
N LEU A 86 14.94 5.33 -13.41
CA LEU A 86 13.96 4.88 -14.41
C LEU A 86 14.11 3.39 -14.74
N GLY A 87 15.35 2.89 -14.86
CA GLY A 87 15.57 1.47 -15.10
C GLY A 87 15.06 0.56 -13.97
N ALA A 88 15.09 1.03 -12.71
CA ALA A 88 14.46 0.32 -11.60
C ALA A 88 12.93 0.34 -11.70
N THR A 89 12.32 1.47 -12.11
CA THR A 89 10.86 1.53 -12.37
C THR A 89 10.45 0.58 -13.50
N ILE A 90 11.21 0.51 -14.61
CA ILE A 90 10.93 -0.43 -15.71
C ILE A 90 11.07 -1.88 -15.26
N ALA A 91 12.11 -2.21 -14.49
CA ALA A 91 12.27 -3.54 -13.93
C ALA A 91 11.09 -3.91 -13.02
N GLY A 92 10.64 -2.99 -12.16
CA GLY A 92 9.46 -3.16 -11.31
C GLY A 92 8.19 -3.44 -12.11
N ALA A 93 7.95 -2.67 -13.18
CA ALA A 93 6.81 -2.84 -14.08
C ALA A 93 6.73 -4.26 -14.68
N TYR A 94 7.87 -4.87 -15.03
CA TYR A 94 7.90 -6.24 -15.55
C TYR A 94 7.98 -7.33 -14.45
N MET A 95 8.11 -6.99 -13.16
CA MET A 95 8.09 -7.96 -12.05
C MET A 95 6.70 -8.13 -11.40
N ILE A 96 5.80 -7.17 -11.59
CA ILE A 96 4.53 -7.03 -10.86
C ILE A 96 3.38 -6.81 -11.86
N GLY A 97 2.14 -7.09 -11.47
CA GLY A 97 0.95 -6.97 -12.34
C GLY A 97 0.71 -8.22 -13.19
N ASP A 98 -0.09 -8.09 -14.24
CA ASP A 98 -0.54 -9.24 -15.04
C ASP A 98 0.41 -9.53 -16.23
N GLN A 99 1.14 -8.51 -16.70
CA GLN A 99 2.08 -8.58 -17.84
C GLN A 99 3.54 -8.85 -17.39
N LYS A 100 3.73 -9.75 -16.42
CA LYS A 100 5.06 -10.05 -15.86
C LYS A 100 6.01 -10.63 -16.92
N ASP A 101 7.21 -10.07 -17.02
CA ASP A 101 8.30 -10.57 -17.84
C ASP A 101 9.63 -10.49 -17.07
N PHE A 102 9.91 -11.52 -16.28
CA PHE A 102 11.15 -11.61 -15.52
C PHE A 102 12.42 -11.60 -16.40
N LYS A 103 12.32 -11.90 -17.71
CA LYS A 103 13.47 -11.82 -18.61
C LYS A 103 13.76 -10.36 -18.97
N LYS A 104 12.73 -9.56 -19.30
CA LYS A 104 12.87 -8.11 -19.49
C LYS A 104 13.29 -7.42 -18.18
N ALA A 105 12.65 -7.74 -17.05
CA ALA A 105 13.04 -7.19 -15.75
C ALA A 105 14.54 -7.37 -15.48
N ARG A 106 15.07 -8.58 -15.72
CA ARG A 106 16.51 -8.87 -15.60
C ARG A 106 17.38 -8.00 -16.50
N GLN A 107 16.98 -7.79 -17.76
CA GLN A 107 17.74 -6.96 -18.71
C GLN A 107 17.91 -5.51 -18.22
N TYR A 108 16.87 -4.91 -17.66
CA TYR A 108 16.96 -3.56 -17.08
C TYR A 108 17.77 -3.55 -15.77
N MET A 109 17.56 -4.54 -14.88
CA MET A 109 18.36 -4.70 -13.66
C MET A 109 19.86 -4.82 -13.94
N ASP A 110 20.25 -5.59 -14.95
CA ASP A 110 21.66 -5.78 -15.32
C ASP A 110 22.32 -4.47 -15.78
N LYS A 111 21.62 -3.66 -16.59
CA LYS A 111 22.10 -2.34 -17.06
C LYS A 111 22.38 -1.39 -15.90
N ILE A 112 21.46 -1.31 -14.93
CA ILE A 112 21.53 -0.35 -13.81
C ILE A 112 22.42 -0.81 -12.64
N SER A 113 22.66 -2.12 -12.50
CA SER A 113 23.34 -2.77 -11.35
C SER A 113 24.70 -2.20 -10.94
N LYS A 114 25.38 -1.51 -11.87
CA LYS A 114 26.70 -0.87 -11.66
C LYS A 114 26.60 0.54 -11.09
N TYR A 115 25.44 1.19 -11.23
CA TYR A 115 25.18 2.57 -10.81
C TYR A 115 24.34 2.65 -9.53
N SER A 116 23.51 1.62 -9.27
CA SER A 116 22.73 1.51 -8.03
C SER A 116 23.59 1.23 -6.78
N SER A 117 23.06 1.63 -5.62
CA SER A 117 23.75 1.44 -4.33
C SER A 117 23.91 -0.05 -3.96
N LYS A 118 24.76 -0.33 -2.96
CA LYS A 118 24.88 -1.69 -2.39
C LYS A 118 23.55 -2.20 -1.85
N PHE A 119 22.75 -1.33 -1.22
CA PHE A 119 21.44 -1.68 -0.69
C PHE A 119 20.50 -2.05 -1.83
N ASP A 120 20.30 -1.12 -2.78
CA ASP A 120 19.39 -1.27 -3.91
C ASP A 120 19.70 -2.51 -4.76
N ARG A 121 20.99 -2.78 -5.01
CA ARG A 121 21.38 -4.01 -5.73
C ARG A 121 21.00 -5.28 -4.96
N LEU A 122 21.16 -5.30 -3.63
CA LEU A 122 20.83 -6.48 -2.83
C LEU A 122 19.31 -6.64 -2.62
N SER A 123 18.57 -5.55 -2.46
CA SER A 123 17.10 -5.57 -2.33
C SER A 123 16.42 -5.89 -3.65
N ASN A 124 16.87 -5.33 -4.78
CA ASN A 124 16.31 -5.62 -6.11
C ASN A 124 16.56 -7.08 -6.51
N GLU A 125 17.77 -7.61 -6.30
CA GLU A 125 18.06 -9.04 -6.55
C GLU A 125 17.17 -9.94 -5.68
N TRP A 126 17.04 -9.65 -4.38
CA TRP A 126 16.17 -10.41 -3.49
C TRP A 126 14.69 -10.36 -3.92
N SER A 127 14.17 -9.17 -4.22
CA SER A 127 12.78 -8.96 -4.65
C SER A 127 12.49 -9.70 -5.96
N TYR A 128 13.40 -9.60 -6.94
CA TYR A 128 13.31 -10.32 -8.21
C TYR A 128 13.21 -11.83 -8.01
N TYR A 129 14.11 -12.43 -7.22
CA TYR A 129 14.09 -13.89 -7.01
C TYR A 129 12.92 -14.34 -6.13
N LYS A 130 12.45 -13.51 -5.18
CA LYS A 130 11.26 -13.79 -4.37
C LYS A 130 10.00 -13.81 -5.24
N LEU A 131 9.76 -12.76 -6.04
CA LEU A 131 8.61 -12.66 -6.95
C LEU A 131 8.64 -13.72 -8.07
N LYS A 132 9.83 -14.18 -8.47
CA LYS A 132 10.00 -15.26 -9.45
C LYS A 132 9.79 -16.67 -8.85
N GLY A 133 9.67 -16.82 -7.54
CA GLY A 133 9.54 -18.12 -6.86
C GLY A 133 10.84 -18.91 -6.70
N ASP A 134 12.02 -18.30 -6.92
CA ASP A 134 13.32 -18.94 -6.64
C ASP A 134 13.73 -18.69 -5.18
N GLU A 135 13.08 -19.40 -4.27
CA GLU A 135 13.31 -19.25 -2.82
C GLU A 135 14.78 -19.44 -2.44
N LYS A 136 15.50 -20.33 -3.13
CA LYS A 136 16.90 -20.65 -2.82
C LYS A 136 17.80 -19.45 -3.08
N ILE A 137 17.63 -18.78 -4.22
CA ILE A 137 18.40 -17.57 -4.54
C ILE A 137 17.86 -16.35 -3.78
N ALA A 138 16.54 -16.22 -3.59
CA ALA A 138 15.95 -15.17 -2.75
C ALA A 138 16.54 -15.21 -1.32
N LYS A 139 16.56 -16.39 -0.69
CA LYS A 139 17.15 -16.62 0.64
C LYS A 139 18.65 -16.32 0.69
N LYS A 140 19.39 -16.53 -0.40
CA LYS A 140 20.80 -16.10 -0.50
C LYS A 140 20.92 -14.58 -0.39
N TYR A 141 20.14 -13.81 -1.13
CA TYR A 141 20.20 -12.35 -1.10
C TYR A 141 19.63 -11.74 0.20
N TYR A 142 18.52 -12.27 0.73
CA TYR A 142 18.02 -11.91 2.05
C TYR A 142 19.08 -12.12 3.15
N ASN A 143 19.85 -13.22 3.10
CA ASN A 143 20.97 -13.43 4.02
C ASN A 143 22.13 -12.44 3.83
N LEU A 144 22.35 -11.89 2.62
CA LEU A 144 23.34 -10.83 2.39
C LEU A 144 22.88 -9.46 2.91
N LEU A 145 21.58 -9.15 2.78
CA LEU A 145 20.95 -7.99 3.44
C LEU A 145 21.08 -8.13 4.96
N LYS A 146 20.64 -9.26 5.52
CA LYS A 146 20.73 -9.55 6.97
C LYS A 146 22.17 -9.46 7.49
N ARG A 147 23.15 -10.02 6.79
CA ARG A 147 24.59 -9.87 7.17
C ARG A 147 25.09 -8.43 7.11
N SER A 148 24.54 -7.60 6.23
CA SER A 148 24.96 -6.20 6.06
C SER A 148 24.29 -5.24 7.04
N TYR A 149 23.06 -5.53 7.47
CA TYR A 149 22.18 -4.57 8.15
C TYR A 149 21.55 -5.08 9.47
N LYS A 150 21.85 -6.31 9.93
CA LYS A 150 21.32 -6.87 11.19
C LYS A 150 21.48 -5.90 12.37
N GLY A 151 20.38 -5.65 13.07
CA GLY A 151 20.34 -4.77 14.25
C GLY A 151 20.31 -3.27 13.92
N THR A 152 20.17 -2.90 12.64
CA THR A 152 19.93 -1.52 12.21
C THR A 152 18.49 -1.33 11.74
N PRO A 153 17.93 -0.12 11.77
CA PRO A 153 16.58 0.17 11.24
C PRO A 153 16.42 -0.13 9.73
N VAL A 154 17.52 -0.24 8.98
CA VAL A 154 17.51 -0.72 7.58
C VAL A 154 17.05 -2.18 7.49
N MET A 155 17.29 -3.00 8.51
CA MET A 155 16.75 -4.37 8.54
C MET A 155 15.24 -4.36 8.80
N ASP A 156 14.73 -3.44 9.62
CA ASP A 156 13.28 -3.30 9.84
C ASP A 156 12.56 -2.93 8.53
N LEU A 157 13.17 -2.05 7.71
CA LEU A 157 12.71 -1.73 6.37
C LEU A 157 12.71 -2.95 5.42
N VAL A 158 13.74 -3.79 5.50
CA VAL A 158 13.80 -5.06 4.74
C VAL A 158 12.74 -6.06 5.21
N GLU A 159 12.39 -6.09 6.50
CA GLU A 159 11.29 -6.91 7.01
C GLU A 159 9.93 -6.41 6.49
N ILE A 160 9.63 -5.11 6.54
CA ILE A 160 8.38 -4.58 5.96
C ILE A 160 8.30 -4.83 4.45
N LEU A 161 9.42 -4.73 3.72
CA LEU A 161 9.46 -5.10 2.31
C LEU A 161 9.24 -6.62 2.10
N ASN A 162 9.66 -7.47 3.04
CA ASN A 162 9.45 -8.92 2.96
C ASN A 162 7.96 -9.23 2.99
N ASP A 163 7.26 -8.63 3.94
CA ASP A 163 5.85 -8.90 4.25
C ASP A 163 4.97 -8.39 3.10
N ASN A 164 5.29 -7.21 2.54
CA ASN A 164 4.66 -6.69 1.32
C ASN A 164 4.85 -7.62 0.10
N LEU A 165 6.07 -8.16 -0.10
CA LEU A 165 6.34 -9.10 -1.20
C LEU A 165 5.64 -10.46 -1.01
N GLU A 166 5.46 -10.90 0.24
CA GLU A 166 4.67 -12.09 0.58
C GLU A 166 3.20 -11.89 0.21
N MET A 167 2.61 -10.75 0.58
CA MET A 167 1.24 -10.40 0.21
C MET A 167 1.04 -10.28 -1.30
N ILE A 168 2.00 -9.69 -2.03
CA ILE A 168 1.97 -9.67 -3.52
C ILE A 168 2.01 -11.11 -4.07
N SER A 169 2.87 -11.98 -3.55
CA SER A 169 2.94 -13.39 -3.97
C SER A 169 1.62 -14.12 -3.72
N PHE A 170 1.02 -13.95 -2.53
CA PHE A 170 -0.26 -14.53 -2.17
C PHE A 170 -1.40 -14.06 -3.09
N ILE A 171 -1.47 -12.74 -3.38
CA ILE A 171 -2.48 -12.18 -4.30
C ILE A 171 -2.33 -12.74 -5.72
N ASN A 172 -1.09 -12.97 -6.19
CA ASN A 172 -0.85 -13.62 -7.48
C ASN A 172 -1.36 -15.07 -7.46
N THR A 173 -0.96 -15.88 -6.47
CA THR A 173 -1.40 -17.28 -6.36
C THR A 173 -2.92 -17.41 -6.24
N LEU A 174 -3.58 -16.51 -5.50
CA LEU A 174 -5.05 -16.45 -5.42
C LEU A 174 -5.68 -15.96 -6.74
N GLY A 175 -4.98 -15.15 -7.54
CA GLY A 175 -5.39 -14.78 -8.88
C GLY A 175 -5.33 -15.97 -9.83
N ASP A 176 -4.21 -16.69 -9.84
CA ASP A 176 -4.00 -17.88 -10.66
C ASP A 176 -5.04 -18.98 -10.32
N TYR A 177 -5.24 -19.28 -9.03
CA TYR A 177 -6.23 -20.25 -8.55
C TYR A 177 -7.66 -19.94 -9.02
N LEU A 178 -8.11 -18.68 -8.86
CA LEU A 178 -9.45 -18.27 -9.28
C LEU A 178 -9.62 -18.25 -10.81
N ASN A 179 -8.53 -18.11 -11.57
CA ASN A 179 -8.55 -18.18 -13.05
C ASN A 179 -8.50 -19.63 -13.57
N GLU A 180 -8.04 -20.59 -12.76
CA GLU A 180 -8.07 -22.02 -13.09
C GLU A 180 -9.50 -22.59 -12.98
N GLU A 181 -10.28 -22.17 -11.98
CA GLU A 181 -11.68 -22.61 -11.79
C GLU A 181 -12.60 -22.23 -12.98
N ASP A 182 -12.40 -21.06 -13.62
CA ASP A 182 -13.15 -20.65 -14.82
C ASP A 182 -12.96 -21.58 -16.05
N ASN A 183 -11.95 -22.46 -16.04
CA ASN A 183 -11.74 -23.48 -17.08
C ASN A 183 -12.30 -24.88 -16.71
N SER A 184 -12.80 -25.06 -15.48
CA SER A 184 -13.51 -26.27 -15.05
C SER A 184 -14.94 -25.92 -14.66
N THR A 185 -15.89 -26.18 -15.55
CA THR A 185 -17.33 -26.10 -15.23
C THR A 185 -17.75 -27.25 -14.30
N ASN A 186 -17.32 -27.17 -13.04
CA ASN A 186 -17.82 -28.00 -11.94
C ASN A 186 -18.94 -27.23 -11.24
N ASN A 187 -20.17 -27.71 -11.36
CA ASN A 187 -21.33 -27.14 -10.69
C ASN A 187 -21.38 -27.53 -9.19
N GLU A 188 -20.29 -27.27 -8.45
CA GLU A 188 -20.14 -27.60 -7.02
C GLU A 188 -20.30 -26.36 -6.11
N ALA A 189 -20.69 -25.21 -6.68
CA ALA A 189 -20.81 -23.92 -5.98
C ALA A 189 -21.93 -23.83 -4.90
N ASN A 190 -22.67 -24.91 -4.65
CA ASN A 190 -23.79 -24.96 -3.69
C ASN A 190 -23.64 -26.01 -2.58
N ASP A 191 -22.56 -26.81 -2.56
CA ASP A 191 -22.36 -27.81 -1.51
C ASP A 191 -21.69 -27.17 -0.27
N LEU A 192 -22.53 -26.88 0.73
CA LEU A 192 -22.10 -26.56 2.09
C LEU A 192 -21.36 -27.77 2.72
N PRO A 193 -20.48 -27.55 3.72
CA PRO A 193 -19.81 -28.65 4.42
C PRO A 193 -20.79 -29.68 4.97
N ASP A 194 -20.39 -30.97 4.93
CA ASP A 194 -21.19 -32.16 5.24
C ASP A 194 -22.12 -31.95 6.45
N GLY A 195 -23.43 -31.93 6.19
CA GLY A 195 -24.49 -31.84 7.21
C GLY A 195 -25.57 -30.79 6.93
N PHE A 196 -25.25 -29.76 6.14
CA PHE A 196 -26.16 -28.63 5.88
C PHE A 196 -26.61 -28.53 4.42
N LEU A 197 -27.87 -28.18 4.20
CA LEU A 197 -28.43 -27.90 2.87
C LEU A 197 -29.02 -26.49 2.83
N TYR A 198 -28.74 -25.77 1.74
CA TYR A 198 -29.27 -24.42 1.49
C TYR A 198 -30.50 -24.49 0.58
N ASP A 199 -31.65 -24.02 1.06
CA ASP A 199 -32.85 -23.86 0.24
C ASP A 199 -32.85 -22.47 -0.42
N GLU A 200 -32.40 -22.40 -1.67
CA GLU A 200 -32.39 -21.17 -2.50
C GLU A 200 -33.75 -20.47 -2.60
N LYS A 201 -34.86 -21.20 -2.42
CA LYS A 201 -36.21 -20.64 -2.58
C LYS A 201 -36.68 -19.87 -1.34
N ASN A 202 -36.18 -20.24 -0.16
CA ASN A 202 -36.60 -19.68 1.12
C ASN A 202 -35.45 -18.95 1.87
N GLY A 203 -34.20 -19.14 1.46
CA GLY A 203 -33.02 -18.49 2.06
C GLY A 203 -32.66 -19.04 3.44
N ILE A 204 -32.97 -20.31 3.71
CA ILE A 204 -32.78 -20.96 5.02
C ILE A 204 -31.79 -22.13 4.87
N ILE A 205 -30.85 -22.23 5.80
CA ILE A 205 -29.96 -23.39 5.95
C ILE A 205 -30.65 -24.37 6.89
N GLN A 206 -30.88 -25.61 6.42
CA GLN A 206 -31.44 -26.69 7.24
C GLN A 206 -30.33 -27.63 7.70
N ASN A 207 -30.38 -28.00 8.98
CA ASN A 207 -29.51 -29.01 9.57
C ASN A 207 -30.19 -30.38 9.45
N LYS A 208 -29.51 -31.38 8.87
CA LYS A 208 -30.04 -32.76 8.88
C LYS A 208 -29.80 -33.39 10.26
N ASN A 209 -30.80 -33.32 11.14
CA ASN A 209 -31.08 -34.30 12.20
C ASN A 209 -32.38 -33.91 12.94
N GLU A 210 -33.53 -34.33 12.40
CA GLU A 210 -34.79 -34.42 13.14
C GLU A 210 -35.42 -35.79 12.83
N ASP A 211 -35.15 -36.76 13.71
CA ASP A 211 -36.07 -37.87 13.95
C ASP A 211 -36.71 -37.60 15.33
N GLU A 212 -38.05 -37.53 15.35
CA GLU A 212 -38.84 -37.17 16.52
C GLU A 212 -38.86 -38.27 17.60
N SER A 213 -38.68 -37.89 18.87
CA SER A 213 -39.32 -38.59 19.99
C SER A 213 -39.42 -37.69 21.24
N ASP A 214 -40.62 -37.56 21.78
CA ASP A 214 -40.95 -36.83 23.01
C ASP A 214 -40.25 -37.40 24.26
N ASP A 215 -39.88 -36.55 25.23
CA ASP A 215 -40.53 -36.51 26.56
C ASP A 215 -39.98 -35.38 27.48
N LEU A 216 -40.66 -35.14 28.60
CA LEU A 216 -40.54 -33.96 29.48
C LEU A 216 -39.41 -34.00 30.54
N ASP A 217 -39.02 -32.79 30.95
CA ASP A 217 -38.45 -32.38 32.25
C ASP A 217 -37.37 -33.27 32.94
N GLU A 218 -36.13 -32.76 32.99
CA GLU A 218 -35.48 -32.44 34.29
C GLU A 218 -34.32 -31.44 34.10
N ALA A 219 -34.04 -30.64 35.14
CA ALA A 219 -32.96 -29.66 35.12
C ALA A 219 -31.73 -30.19 35.87
N GLU A 220 -30.63 -30.43 35.15
CA GLU A 220 -29.30 -30.68 35.74
C GLU A 220 -28.23 -29.71 35.17
N ASP A 221 -27.14 -29.57 35.93
CA ASP A 221 -26.13 -28.50 35.84
C ASP A 221 -25.55 -28.23 34.43
N THR A 222 -25.45 -26.98 33.95
CA THR A 222 -24.58 -25.88 34.47
C THR A 222 -23.13 -26.22 34.79
N GLU A 223 -22.37 -26.80 33.84
CA GLU A 223 -20.91 -26.59 33.83
C GLU A 223 -20.21 -26.62 32.43
N GLU A 224 -20.74 -27.33 31.43
CA GLU A 224 -20.04 -27.56 30.16
C GLU A 224 -20.19 -26.41 29.15
N ASP A 225 -21.40 -25.94 28.86
CA ASP A 225 -21.63 -24.75 27.99
C ASP A 225 -20.96 -23.48 28.52
N SER A 226 -20.86 -23.37 29.86
CA SER A 226 -20.15 -22.29 30.54
C SER A 226 -18.63 -22.36 30.29
N LYS A 227 -18.04 -23.56 30.22
CA LYS A 227 -16.65 -23.74 29.83
C LYS A 227 -16.45 -23.30 28.38
N THR A 228 -17.23 -23.82 27.44
CA THR A 228 -17.14 -23.49 26.00
C THR A 228 -17.26 -21.99 25.75
N TYR A 229 -18.27 -21.31 26.33
CA TYR A 229 -18.41 -19.86 26.21
C TYR A 229 -17.24 -19.10 26.88
N SER A 230 -16.77 -19.54 28.06
CA SER A 230 -15.62 -18.91 28.71
C SER A 230 -14.30 -19.13 27.96
N GLU A 231 -14.20 -20.21 27.18
CA GLU A 231 -13.05 -20.56 26.35
C GLU A 231 -13.07 -19.73 25.07
N SER A 232 -14.20 -19.61 24.37
CA SER A 232 -14.34 -18.68 23.23
C SER A 232 -14.11 -17.22 23.63
N ILE A 233 -14.57 -16.78 24.82
CA ILE A 233 -14.28 -15.43 25.32
C ILE A 233 -12.80 -15.25 25.67
N LYS A 234 -12.11 -16.29 26.19
CA LYS A 234 -10.65 -16.24 26.40
C LYS A 234 -9.90 -16.20 25.07
N GLU A 235 -10.29 -17.00 24.09
CA GLU A 235 -9.72 -17.02 22.74
C GLU A 235 -9.83 -15.64 22.08
N ILE A 236 -11.03 -15.03 22.07
CA ILE A 236 -11.24 -13.65 21.59
C ILE A 236 -10.40 -12.62 22.36
N LEU A 237 -10.24 -12.79 23.69
CA LEU A 237 -9.42 -11.89 24.52
C LEU A 237 -7.92 -12.10 24.32
N ASP A 238 -7.46 -13.31 24.00
CA ASP A 238 -6.06 -13.64 23.78
C ASP A 238 -5.63 -13.29 22.34
N ASP A 239 -6.48 -13.54 21.33
CA ASP A 239 -6.36 -13.00 19.97
C ASP A 239 -6.33 -11.46 19.99
N GLY A 240 -7.16 -10.84 20.82
CA GLY A 240 -7.14 -9.39 21.06
C GLY A 240 -5.80 -8.91 21.64
N LYS A 241 -5.23 -9.64 22.61
CA LYS A 241 -3.92 -9.30 23.20
C LYS A 241 -2.77 -9.49 22.22
N ASP A 242 -2.76 -10.58 21.45
CA ASP A 242 -1.71 -10.85 20.48
C ASP A 242 -1.80 -9.91 19.28
N THR A 243 -2.99 -9.50 18.87
CA THR A 243 -3.21 -8.40 17.92
C THR A 243 -2.64 -7.09 18.43
N ILE A 244 -2.94 -6.70 19.68
CA ILE A 244 -2.41 -5.47 20.30
C ILE A 244 -0.88 -5.52 20.47
N LYS A 245 -0.32 -6.68 20.81
CA LYS A 245 1.12 -6.90 20.94
C LYS A 245 1.82 -6.80 19.58
N SER A 246 1.27 -7.43 18.55
CA SER A 246 1.73 -7.34 17.16
C SER A 246 1.75 -5.88 16.68
N GLN A 247 0.64 -5.15 16.85
CA GLN A 247 0.55 -3.70 16.54
C GLN A 247 1.53 -2.84 17.34
N LYS A 248 1.92 -3.24 18.56
CA LYS A 248 2.92 -2.52 19.35
C LYS A 248 4.34 -2.77 18.82
N GLU A 249 4.65 -4.00 18.43
CA GLU A 249 5.93 -4.37 17.83
C GLU A 249 6.08 -3.73 16.44
N GLU A 250 5.03 -3.73 15.62
CA GLU A 250 4.96 -3.11 14.30
C GLU A 250 5.15 -1.58 14.36
N ALA A 251 4.37 -0.87 15.18
CA ALA A 251 4.55 0.58 15.38
C ALA A 251 5.98 0.92 15.87
N SER A 252 6.59 0.03 16.65
CA SER A 252 7.98 0.17 17.10
C SER A 252 9.00 -0.01 15.96
N LYS A 253 8.72 -0.87 14.95
CA LYS A 253 9.55 -0.98 13.73
C LYS A 253 9.47 0.31 12.91
N TYR A 254 8.26 0.77 12.56
CA TYR A 254 8.08 2.01 11.80
C TYR A 254 8.71 3.23 12.49
N LYS A 255 8.60 3.34 13.82
CA LYS A 255 9.23 4.43 14.56
C LYS A 255 10.76 4.42 14.44
N ARG A 256 11.41 3.25 14.56
CA ARG A 256 12.87 3.15 14.37
C ARG A 256 13.29 3.56 12.95
N ILE A 257 12.51 3.18 11.94
CA ILE A 257 12.73 3.55 10.54
C ILE A 257 12.62 5.06 10.36
N VAL A 258 11.54 5.67 10.85
CA VAL A 258 11.31 7.12 10.80
C VAL A 258 12.43 7.87 11.51
N ASP A 259 12.81 7.48 12.72
CA ASP A 259 13.86 8.15 13.49
C ASP A 259 15.25 8.01 12.83
N TYR A 260 15.50 6.91 12.10
CA TYR A 260 16.73 6.69 11.33
C TYR A 260 16.78 7.48 10.02
N PHE A 261 15.66 7.54 9.28
CA PHE A 261 15.57 8.24 7.99
C PHE A 261 15.17 9.71 8.11
N LYS A 262 14.99 10.26 9.31
CA LYS A 262 14.99 11.71 9.56
C LYS A 262 16.37 12.39 9.47
N ILE A 263 17.40 11.64 9.04
CA ILE A 263 18.77 12.12 8.92
C ILE A 263 19.16 12.07 7.43
N ASP A 264 19.40 13.22 6.80
CA ASP A 264 19.72 13.39 5.38
C ASP A 264 20.75 12.38 4.86
N LYS A 265 21.79 12.09 5.65
CA LYS A 265 22.85 11.16 5.27
C LYS A 265 22.29 9.76 5.02
N ASN A 266 21.40 9.28 5.88
CA ASN A 266 20.81 7.96 5.77
C ASN A 266 19.82 7.93 4.59
N GLN A 267 19.06 9.00 4.38
CA GLN A 267 18.19 9.15 3.21
C GLN A 267 18.98 9.09 1.90
N LYS A 268 20.12 9.79 1.83
CA LYS A 268 21.08 9.78 0.71
C LYS A 268 21.69 8.39 0.48
N GLU A 269 22.07 7.70 1.54
CA GLU A 269 22.74 6.38 1.46
C GLU A 269 21.79 5.26 0.99
N PHE A 270 20.51 5.31 1.39
CA PHE A 270 19.53 4.25 1.14
C PHE A 270 18.42 4.62 0.14
N GLY A 271 18.42 5.85 -0.41
CA GLY A 271 17.41 6.29 -1.38
C GLY A 271 16.02 6.46 -0.80
N ILE A 272 15.91 6.95 0.44
CA ILE A 272 14.64 7.13 1.18
C ILE A 272 14.35 8.63 1.37
N PRO A 273 13.73 9.32 0.38
CA PRO A 273 13.37 10.74 0.51
C PRO A 273 12.21 10.93 1.49
N ASN A 274 11.94 12.20 1.86
CA ASN A 274 10.99 12.56 2.92
C ASN A 274 9.58 11.98 2.73
N ASP A 275 9.13 11.81 1.49
CA ASP A 275 7.81 11.24 1.18
C ASP A 275 7.65 9.79 1.64
N TYR A 276 8.69 8.96 1.58
CA TYR A 276 8.65 7.62 2.19
C TYR A 276 8.64 7.71 3.72
N VAL A 277 9.42 8.64 4.30
CA VAL A 277 9.42 8.88 5.75
C VAL A 277 8.02 9.28 6.21
N ARG A 278 7.32 10.12 5.44
CA ARG A 278 5.93 10.50 5.68
C ARG A 278 5.00 9.30 5.63
N GLY A 279 5.14 8.42 4.63
CA GLY A 279 4.36 7.18 4.56
C GLY A 279 4.52 6.29 5.80
N PHE A 280 5.74 6.14 6.32
CA PHE A 280 5.97 5.42 7.58
C PHE A 280 5.38 6.15 8.80
N GLU A 281 5.40 7.48 8.85
CA GLU A 281 4.72 8.24 9.90
C GLU A 281 3.19 8.08 9.85
N LEU A 282 2.60 7.97 8.66
CA LEU A 282 1.17 7.70 8.48
C LEU A 282 0.82 6.29 8.95
N LYS A 283 1.66 5.28 8.71
CA LYS A 283 1.47 3.93 9.26
C LYS A 283 1.57 3.89 10.79
N ILE A 284 2.45 4.68 11.41
CA ILE A 284 2.43 4.86 12.88
C ILE A 284 1.10 5.48 13.32
N ALA A 285 0.63 6.51 12.62
CA ALA A 285 -0.62 7.18 12.96
C ALA A 285 -1.84 6.25 12.84
N GLU A 286 -1.91 5.41 11.79
CA GLU A 286 -2.94 4.38 11.61
C GLU A 286 -3.04 3.46 12.83
N ILE A 287 -1.90 2.90 13.24
CA ILE A 287 -1.82 1.97 14.36
C ILE A 287 -2.18 2.67 15.69
N GLU A 288 -1.70 3.89 15.91
CA GLU A 288 -1.99 4.64 17.14
C GLU A 288 -3.45 5.15 17.18
N ILE A 289 -4.08 5.47 16.04
CA ILE A 289 -5.52 5.78 15.94
C ILE A 289 -6.35 4.55 16.32
N ALA A 290 -6.03 3.38 15.76
CA ALA A 290 -6.70 2.12 16.10
C ALA A 290 -6.57 1.77 17.59
N LYS A 291 -5.36 1.86 18.16
CA LYS A 291 -5.14 1.68 19.60
C LYS A 291 -5.92 2.67 20.45
N ASN A 292 -5.97 3.94 20.06
CA ASN A 292 -6.73 4.96 20.79
C ASN A 292 -8.24 4.68 20.74
N MET A 293 -8.77 4.23 19.61
CA MET A 293 -10.16 3.83 19.47
C MET A 293 -10.50 2.66 20.40
N MET A 294 -9.69 1.59 20.38
CA MET A 294 -9.91 0.38 21.19
C MET A 294 -9.81 0.63 22.69
N ASN A 295 -8.83 1.41 23.15
CA ASN A 295 -8.54 1.59 24.58
C ASN A 295 -9.26 2.79 25.22
N TYR A 296 -9.55 3.84 24.45
CA TYR A 296 -10.01 5.14 24.96
C TYR A 296 -11.20 5.73 24.18
N GLY A 297 -11.75 4.98 23.22
CA GLY A 297 -12.90 5.39 22.41
C GLY A 297 -12.59 6.40 21.30
N VAL A 298 -13.60 6.62 20.44
CA VAL A 298 -13.50 7.47 19.24
C VAL A 298 -12.96 8.87 19.55
N GLY A 299 -13.37 9.47 20.67
CA GLY A 299 -12.94 10.82 21.05
C GLY A 299 -11.44 10.97 21.32
N SER A 300 -10.71 9.88 21.59
CA SER A 300 -9.24 9.87 21.66
C SER A 300 -8.61 9.66 20.29
N ALA A 301 -9.16 8.76 19.47
CA ALA A 301 -8.71 8.49 18.11
C ALA A 301 -8.78 9.74 17.20
N VAL A 302 -9.91 10.45 17.23
CA VAL A 302 -10.12 11.71 16.49
C VAL A 302 -9.14 12.78 16.95
N LYS A 303 -8.92 12.92 18.27
CA LYS A 303 -7.94 13.87 18.82
C LYS A 303 -6.52 13.55 18.35
N TYR A 304 -6.12 12.27 18.38
CA TYR A 304 -4.81 11.85 17.92
C TYR A 304 -4.59 12.22 16.45
N TYR A 305 -5.57 11.95 15.58
CA TYR A 305 -5.52 12.32 14.16
C TYR A 305 -5.37 13.83 13.97
N LEU A 306 -6.16 14.64 14.67
CA LEU A 306 -6.10 16.10 14.58
C LEU A 306 -4.69 16.59 14.96
N ASP A 307 -4.19 16.19 16.13
CA ASP A 307 -2.91 16.66 16.69
C ASP A 307 -1.67 16.19 15.91
N ASN A 308 -1.67 14.95 15.38
CA ASN A 308 -0.46 14.28 14.86
C ASN A 308 -0.47 14.10 13.33
N VAL A 309 -1.64 14.13 12.69
CA VAL A 309 -1.76 14.02 11.23
C VAL A 309 -2.13 15.38 10.66
N SER A 310 -3.33 15.89 10.93
CA SER A 310 -3.90 17.07 10.25
C SER A 310 -3.14 18.38 10.52
N THR A 311 -2.83 18.68 11.79
CA THR A 311 -2.18 19.95 12.18
C THR A 311 -0.66 19.91 12.10
N LYS A 312 -0.06 18.75 11.77
CA LYS A 312 1.39 18.61 11.66
C LYS A 312 1.91 19.41 10.46
N ASP A 313 2.98 20.17 10.67
CA ASP A 313 3.71 20.86 9.60
C ASP A 313 4.45 19.82 8.74
N VAL A 314 4.10 19.77 7.45
CA VAL A 314 4.58 18.82 6.43
C VAL A 314 4.58 19.52 5.07
N SER A 315 5.51 19.18 4.19
CA SER A 315 5.57 19.85 2.88
C SER A 315 4.41 19.41 1.99
N TYR A 316 4.10 20.23 0.98
CA TYR A 316 3.13 19.85 -0.06
C TYR A 316 3.56 18.53 -0.73
N GLU A 317 4.83 18.38 -1.10
CA GLU A 317 5.37 17.16 -1.72
C GLU A 317 5.14 15.92 -0.86
N ASP A 318 5.42 15.99 0.45
CA ASP A 318 5.23 14.85 1.37
C ASP A 318 3.76 14.41 1.45
N VAL A 319 2.85 15.37 1.67
CA VAL A 319 1.39 15.13 1.74
C VAL A 319 0.90 14.56 0.44
N TYR A 320 1.29 15.20 -0.65
CA TYR A 320 0.75 14.95 -1.96
C TYR A 320 1.23 13.61 -2.51
N PHE A 321 2.49 13.25 -2.31
CA PHE A 321 2.95 11.90 -2.61
C PHE A 321 2.19 10.83 -1.82
N ASN A 322 1.85 11.11 -0.54
CA ASN A 322 1.08 10.22 0.33
C ASN A 322 -0.44 10.47 0.32
N GLU A 323 -0.98 11.17 -0.70
CA GLU A 323 -2.36 11.68 -0.72
C GLU A 323 -3.41 10.59 -0.45
N GLN A 324 -3.23 9.40 -1.03
CA GLN A 324 -4.12 8.27 -0.79
C GLN A 324 -4.14 7.85 0.69
N SER A 325 -2.98 7.77 1.37
CA SER A 325 -2.92 7.36 2.77
C SER A 325 -3.34 8.47 3.74
N GLU A 326 -3.09 9.73 3.39
CA GLU A 326 -3.68 10.90 4.10
C GLU A 326 -5.22 10.86 4.01
N LEU A 327 -5.76 10.49 2.85
CA LEU A 327 -7.20 10.34 2.60
C LEU A 327 -7.81 9.12 3.29
N GLU A 328 -7.18 7.94 3.20
CA GLU A 328 -7.63 6.72 3.88
C GLU A 328 -7.76 6.93 5.39
N LEU A 329 -6.75 7.56 6.01
CA LEU A 329 -6.78 7.91 7.43
C LEU A 329 -7.85 8.93 7.78
N TYR A 330 -8.03 9.96 6.95
CA TYR A 330 -9.13 10.90 7.12
C TYR A 330 -10.49 10.19 7.06
N LEU A 331 -10.73 9.35 6.04
CA LEU A 331 -12.00 8.64 5.86
C LEU A 331 -12.27 7.66 7.01
N ALA A 332 -11.27 6.92 7.49
CA ALA A 332 -11.41 6.04 8.63
C ALA A 332 -11.83 6.81 9.90
N VAL A 333 -11.17 7.94 10.19
CA VAL A 333 -11.52 8.78 11.36
C VAL A 333 -12.87 9.48 11.17
N ALA A 334 -13.23 9.85 9.94
CA ALA A 334 -14.54 10.41 9.62
C ALA A 334 -15.68 9.41 9.87
N GLN A 335 -15.49 8.15 9.47
CA GLN A 335 -16.43 7.06 9.72
C GLN A 335 -16.59 6.78 11.21
N MET A 336 -15.47 6.74 11.97
CA MET A 336 -15.52 6.62 13.44
C MET A 336 -16.30 7.77 14.08
N LEU A 337 -16.04 9.02 13.66
CA LEU A 337 -16.72 10.20 14.20
C LEU A 337 -18.22 10.21 13.84
N ALA A 338 -18.61 9.74 12.67
CA ALA A 338 -20.00 9.72 12.21
C ALA A 338 -20.91 8.77 13.04
N VAL A 339 -20.34 7.75 13.69
CA VAL A 339 -21.05 6.81 14.57
C VAL A 339 -20.82 7.07 16.06
N ALA A 340 -20.13 8.16 16.41
CA ALA A 340 -19.83 8.51 17.80
C ALA A 340 -21.00 9.21 18.51
N ASP A 341 -20.97 9.23 19.84
CA ASP A 341 -21.92 9.99 20.66
C ASP A 341 -21.98 11.46 20.23
N GLU A 342 -23.17 12.05 20.30
CA GLU A 342 -23.42 13.44 19.86
C GLU A 342 -22.48 14.46 20.56
N SER A 343 -22.08 14.18 21.80
CA SER A 343 -21.11 15.01 22.55
C SER A 343 -19.71 15.00 21.93
N VAL A 344 -19.26 13.88 21.37
CA VAL A 344 -17.98 13.72 20.68
C VAL A 344 -18.05 14.36 19.30
N VAL A 345 -19.16 14.16 18.57
CA VAL A 345 -19.45 14.80 17.29
C VAL A 345 -19.40 16.32 17.43
N ASN A 346 -20.22 16.88 18.33
CA ASN A 346 -20.31 18.33 18.55
C ASN A 346 -18.98 18.96 19.01
N LYS A 347 -18.12 18.19 19.68
CA LYS A 347 -16.78 18.64 20.08
C LYS A 347 -15.81 18.77 18.90
N TYR A 348 -15.68 17.75 18.07
CA TYR A 348 -14.59 17.68 17.07
C TYR A 348 -15.00 18.02 15.64
N ARG A 349 -16.30 18.03 15.32
CA ARG A 349 -16.80 18.21 13.94
C ARG A 349 -16.18 19.40 13.23
N LYS A 350 -16.11 20.58 13.87
CA LYS A 350 -15.56 21.80 13.25
C LYS A 350 -14.06 21.71 12.98
N ASP A 351 -13.29 21.14 13.91
CA ASP A 351 -11.84 21.00 13.74
C ASP A 351 -11.53 19.98 12.63
N PHE A 352 -12.34 18.92 12.56
CA PHE A 352 -12.28 17.91 11.53
C PHE A 352 -12.69 18.44 10.15
N GLU A 353 -13.74 19.27 10.07
CA GLU A 353 -14.20 20.00 8.88
C GLU A 353 -13.17 21.03 8.36
N ASN A 354 -12.13 21.37 9.13
CA ASN A 354 -11.06 22.30 8.74
C ASN A 354 -9.69 21.62 8.48
N THR A 355 -9.66 20.29 8.42
CA THR A 355 -8.42 19.52 8.14
C THR A 355 -7.88 19.82 6.73
N ARG A 356 -6.56 19.68 6.53
CA ARG A 356 -5.96 19.87 5.19
C ARG A 356 -6.48 18.88 4.15
N VAL A 357 -6.87 17.68 4.58
CA VAL A 357 -7.31 16.60 3.69
C VAL A 357 -8.66 16.91 3.05
N ILE A 358 -9.51 17.73 3.67
CA ILE A 358 -10.74 18.21 3.03
C ILE A 358 -10.46 19.06 1.80
N LYS A 359 -9.37 19.84 1.79
CA LYS A 359 -8.97 20.61 0.59
C LYS A 359 -8.51 19.70 -0.54
N LEU A 360 -7.82 18.60 -0.21
CA LEU A 360 -7.45 17.55 -1.18
C LEU A 360 -8.70 16.85 -1.72
N LEU A 361 -9.63 16.44 -0.84
CA LEU A 361 -10.92 15.86 -1.22
C LEU A 361 -11.72 16.74 -2.18
N ASP A 362 -11.80 18.05 -1.88
CA ASP A 362 -12.45 19.03 -2.73
C ASP A 362 -11.80 19.14 -4.12
N GLU A 363 -10.49 18.91 -4.23
CA GLU A 363 -9.73 18.93 -5.47
C GLU A 363 -9.88 17.62 -6.25
N VAL A 364 -9.77 16.46 -5.58
CA VAL A 364 -10.05 15.13 -6.14
C VAL A 364 -11.47 15.07 -6.71
N LEU A 365 -12.49 15.47 -5.93
CA LEU A 365 -13.88 15.47 -6.38
C LEU A 365 -14.14 16.46 -7.54
N LYS A 366 -13.42 17.58 -7.61
CA LYS A 366 -13.47 18.49 -8.77
C LYS A 366 -12.85 17.82 -10.00
N ASN A 367 -11.71 17.15 -9.84
CA ASN A 367 -11.00 16.47 -10.91
C ASN A 367 -11.78 15.25 -11.44
N GLU A 368 -12.43 14.47 -10.57
CA GLU A 368 -13.32 13.38 -10.96
C GLU A 368 -14.54 13.90 -11.74
N ARG A 369 -15.27 14.89 -11.21
CA ARG A 369 -16.38 15.53 -11.93
C ARG A 369 -15.96 16.12 -13.28
N LYS A 370 -14.72 16.59 -13.39
CA LYS A 370 -14.15 17.06 -14.66
C LYS A 370 -13.87 15.89 -15.61
N LYS A 371 -13.26 14.80 -15.15
CA LYS A 371 -13.06 13.56 -15.93
C LYS A 371 -14.39 12.94 -16.39
N GLU A 372 -15.44 12.97 -15.56
CA GLU A 372 -16.78 12.54 -15.93
C GLU A 372 -17.39 13.44 -17.01
N LYS A 373 -17.33 14.77 -16.84
CA LYS A 373 -17.78 15.71 -17.86
C LYS A 373 -17.01 15.56 -19.17
N ASP A 374 -15.70 15.40 -19.13
CA ASP A 374 -14.88 15.18 -20.33
C ASP A 374 -15.27 13.87 -21.04
N LYS A 375 -15.62 12.80 -20.30
CA LYS A 375 -16.17 11.54 -20.86
C LYS A 375 -17.55 11.74 -21.50
N ILE A 376 -18.40 12.60 -20.95
CA ILE A 376 -19.77 12.86 -21.44
C ILE A 376 -19.79 13.84 -22.62
N GLU A 377 -18.95 14.88 -22.59
CA GLU A 377 -18.88 15.95 -23.59
C GLU A 377 -17.96 15.59 -24.77
N ASN A 378 -16.99 14.68 -24.60
CA ASN A 378 -16.12 14.18 -25.67
C ASN A 378 -16.09 12.62 -25.74
N PRO A 379 -17.23 11.94 -25.94
CA PRO A 379 -17.27 10.47 -26.05
C PRO A 379 -16.40 9.94 -27.20
N ASP A 380 -16.24 10.75 -28.25
CA ASP A 380 -15.39 10.48 -29.41
C ASP A 380 -13.88 10.50 -29.10
N LYS A 381 -13.40 11.22 -28.07
CA LYS A 381 -11.95 11.26 -27.76
C LYS A 381 -11.44 9.95 -27.14
N ASN A 382 -12.30 9.26 -26.39
CA ASN A 382 -11.97 7.96 -25.80
C ASN A 382 -12.34 6.77 -26.70
N SER A 383 -13.03 7.01 -27.83
CA SER A 383 -13.42 5.95 -28.79
C SER A 383 -12.76 6.08 -30.17
N LYS A 384 -12.10 7.19 -30.50
CA LYS A 384 -11.35 7.39 -31.77
C LYS A 384 -9.83 7.38 -31.62
N LYS A 385 -9.28 6.23 -31.20
CA LYS A 385 -7.92 5.77 -31.62
C LYS A 385 -7.98 4.50 -32.49
N HIS A 386 -9.15 4.14 -33.02
CA HIS A 386 -9.30 3.05 -33.99
C HIS A 386 -9.66 3.52 -35.41
N ILE A 387 -8.88 3.00 -36.36
CA ILE A 387 -9.07 2.96 -37.82
C ILE A 387 -8.92 4.30 -38.58
N LYS A 388 -7.69 4.50 -39.08
CA LYS A 388 -7.30 4.84 -40.47
C LYS A 388 -5.77 4.74 -40.54
N GLY A 389 -5.16 4.04 -41.48
CA GLY A 389 -5.66 3.21 -42.59
C GLY A 389 -4.47 2.78 -43.44
#